data_AF-A0A7I0J859-F1
#
_entry.id   AF-A0A7I0J859-F1
#
_cell.length_a   1.000
_cell.length_b   1.000
_cell.length_c   1.000
_cell.angle_alpha   90.00
_cell.angle_beta   90.00
_cell.angle_gamma   90.00
#
_symmetry.space_group_name_H-M   'P 1'
#
loop_
_entity.id
_entity.type
_entity.pdbx_description
1 polymer ?
#
loop_
_entity_poly.entity_id
_entity_poly.type
_entity_poly.pdbx_seq_one_letter_code
_entity_poly.pdbx_strand_id
1 'polypeptide(L)'
;GWMLTRLKPKPGEDENKKNWLLFKERDLAADTTLNILEARPESVKSGRRIEELVAEKKPPRLPPKPGSLKPGALPGAVRGEPPSRIEPQLATQVPKP
;
A
#
# COMPACT_ATOMS: atom_id res chain seq x y z
N GLY A 1 0.53 29.91 15.23
CA GLY A 1 -0.06 28.94 14.31
C GLY A 1 0.79 28.76 13.06
N TRP A 2 0.14 28.42 11.95
CA TRP A 2 0.74 28.27 10.62
C TRP A 2 0.00 29.15 9.63
N MET A 3 0.72 29.76 8.70
CA MET A 3 0.17 30.65 7.67
C MET A 3 0.46 30.10 6.29
N LEU A 4 -0.56 30.04 5.43
CA LEU A 4 -0.43 29.60 4.04
C LEU A 4 -0.82 30.74 3.09
N THR A 5 0.12 31.19 2.27
CA THR A 5 -0.06 32.34 1.37
C THR A 5 0.09 31.92 -0.08
N ARG A 6 -0.92 32.22 -0.90
CA ARG A 6 -0.88 31.95 -2.35
C ARG A 6 -0.10 33.05 -3.06
N LEU A 7 0.89 32.68 -3.87
CA LEU A 7 1.62 33.61 -4.71
C LEU A 7 0.87 33.92 -6.00
N LYS A 8 1.08 35.12 -6.54
CA LYS A 8 0.64 35.47 -7.89
C LYS A 8 1.47 34.67 -8.91
N PRO A 9 0.87 34.18 -9.99
CA PRO A 9 1.62 33.50 -11.05
C PRO A 9 2.67 34.46 -11.64
N LYS A 10 3.90 33.97 -11.83
CA LYS A 10 4.97 34.74 -12.47
C LYS A 10 4.90 34.58 -14.00
N PRO A 11 5.25 35.62 -14.78
CA PRO A 11 5.33 35.48 -16.24
C PRO A 11 6.37 34.41 -16.60
N GLY A 12 5.97 33.38 -17.36
CA GLY A 12 6.82 32.26 -17.78
C GLY A 12 6.70 30.99 -16.91
N GLU A 13 5.86 31.01 -15.88
CA GLU A 13 5.57 29.84 -15.04
C GLU A 13 4.27 29.15 -15.51
N ASP A 14 4.20 27.82 -15.47
CA ASP A 14 3.00 27.07 -15.86
C ASP A 14 1.77 27.59 -15.09
N GLU A 15 0.73 28.04 -15.79
CA GLU A 15 -0.51 28.56 -15.18
C GLU A 15 -1.20 27.54 -14.25
N ASN A 16 -0.89 26.25 -14.44
CA ASN A 16 -1.40 25.16 -13.62
C ASN A 16 -0.63 24.94 -12.30
N LYS A 17 0.58 25.48 -12.14
CA LYS A 17 1.38 25.35 -10.92
C LYS A 17 1.03 26.48 -9.95
N LYS A 18 0.11 26.18 -9.03
CA LYS A 18 -0.25 27.10 -7.94
C LYS A 18 0.85 27.10 -6.88
N ASN A 19 1.63 28.17 -6.84
CA ASN A 19 2.68 28.35 -5.83
C ASN A 19 2.11 28.86 -4.50
N TRP A 20 2.50 28.20 -3.41
CA TRP A 20 2.11 28.57 -2.05
C TRP A 20 3.35 28.66 -1.16
N LEU A 21 3.31 29.59 -0.21
CA LEU A 21 4.29 29.71 0.86
C LEU A 21 3.65 29.30 2.17
N LEU A 22 4.30 28.39 2.89
CA LEU A 22 3.90 27.97 4.23
C LEU A 22 4.89 28.56 5.24
N PHE A 23 4.40 29.37 6.17
CA PHE A 23 5.18 29.99 7.24
C PHE A 23 4.75 29.49 8.61
N LYS A 24 5.74 29.28 9.48
CA LYS A 24 5.52 29.05 10.90
C LYS A 24 5.41 30.40 11.60
N GLU A 25 4.31 30.64 12.32
CA GLU A 25 4.18 31.85 13.13
C GLU A 25 4.99 31.74 14.42
N ARG A 26 5.28 32.89 15.03
CA ARG A 26 5.95 33.02 16.32
C ARG A 26 5.01 32.61 17.45
N ASP A 27 4.93 31.31 17.71
CA ASP A 27 4.22 30.74 18.85
C ASP A 27 5.16 29.83 19.67
N LEU A 28 4.62 29.18 20.70
CA LEU A 28 5.37 28.30 21.61
C LEU A 28 6.08 27.12 20.92
N ALA A 29 5.62 26.70 19.74
CA ALA A 29 6.21 25.62 18.96
C ALA A 29 7.16 26.14 17.86
N ALA A 30 7.45 27.44 17.83
CA ALA A 30 8.43 28.01 16.92
C ALA A 30 9.85 27.86 17.50
N ASP A 31 10.73 27.22 16.73
CA ASP A 31 12.16 27.11 17.05
C ASP A 31 12.97 27.53 15.83
N THR A 32 13.89 28.47 16.01
CA THR A 32 14.75 28.99 14.94
C THR A 32 16.08 28.27 14.82
N THR A 33 16.40 27.41 15.78
CA THR A 33 17.67 26.66 15.86
C THR A 33 17.49 25.22 15.44
N LEU A 34 16.33 24.63 15.71
CA LEU A 34 16.02 23.25 15.38
C LEU A 34 15.69 23.10 13.88
N ASN A 35 16.52 22.32 13.18
CA ASN A 35 16.17 21.82 11.86
C ASN A 35 15.30 20.55 12.00
N ILE A 36 13.99 20.70 11.83
CA ILE A 36 13.04 19.58 12.00
C ILE A 36 13.24 18.44 11.00
N LEU A 37 13.77 18.74 9.80
CA LEU A 37 13.99 17.74 8.75
C LEU A 37 15.11 16.77 9.13
N GLU A 38 16.10 17.24 9.88
CA GLU A 38 17.21 16.42 10.38
C GLU A 38 16.90 15.79 11.74
N ALA A 39 16.18 16.51 12.60
CA ALA A 39 15.86 16.04 13.94
C ALA A 39 14.84 14.89 13.95
N ARG A 40 13.89 14.88 13.01
CA ARG A 40 12.78 13.91 12.96
C ARG A 40 12.49 13.46 11.51
N PRO A 41 13.42 12.76 10.83
CA PRO A 41 13.24 12.30 9.45
C PRO A 41 12.30 11.09 9.32
N GLU A 42 11.93 10.45 10.43
CA GLU A 42 11.13 9.22 10.43
C GLU A 42 9.65 9.45 10.13
N SER A 43 9.03 8.44 9.51
CA SER A 43 7.59 8.36 9.30
C SER A 43 6.85 8.27 10.64
N VAL A 44 5.87 9.14 10.85
CA VAL A 44 5.02 9.12 12.05
C VAL A 44 4.26 7.78 12.22
N LYS A 45 3.93 7.11 11.12
CA LYS A 45 3.14 5.88 11.15
C LYS A 45 3.98 4.64 11.43
N SER A 46 5.16 4.53 10.82
CA SER A 46 5.97 3.31 10.85
C SER A 46 7.33 3.47 11.55
N GLY A 47 7.73 4.70 11.88
CA GLY A 47 9.07 5.02 12.41
C GLY A 47 10.20 4.85 11.40
N ARG A 48 9.91 4.50 10.15
CA ARG A 48 10.92 4.27 9.10
C ARG A 48 11.35 5.54 8.43
N ARG A 49 12.60 5.58 7.98
CA ARG A 49 13.12 6.67 7.14
C ARG A 49 12.81 6.45 5.66
N ILE A 50 12.95 7.49 4.85
CA ILE A 50 12.66 7.44 3.41
C ILE A 50 13.58 6.42 2.71
N GLU A 51 14.85 6.34 3.11
CA GLU A 51 15.84 5.42 2.52
C GLU A 51 15.43 3.94 2.70
N GLU A 52 14.82 3.61 3.83
CA GLU A 52 14.35 2.25 4.12
C GLU A 52 13.09 1.87 3.32
N LEU A 53 12.29 2.87 2.89
CA LEU A 53 11.11 2.65 2.04
C LEU A 53 11.52 2.38 0.58
N VAL A 54 12.58 3.01 0.08
CA VAL A 54 13.12 2.73 -1.26
C VAL A 54 13.71 1.33 -1.31
N ALA A 55 14.23 0.84 -0.18
CA ALA A 55 14.78 -0.50 -0.03
C ALA A 55 13.73 -1.60 0.16
N GLU A 56 12.45 -1.37 -0.19
CA GLU A 56 11.44 -2.43 -0.13
C GLU A 56 11.78 -3.57 -1.09
N LYS A 57 12.41 -4.61 -0.52
CA LYS A 57 12.36 -5.98 -1.00
C LYS A 57 10.88 -6.33 -1.14
N LYS A 58 10.37 -6.27 -2.37
CA LYS A 58 9.02 -6.71 -2.72
C LYS A 58 8.78 -8.05 -2.02
N PRO A 59 7.78 -8.17 -1.13
CA PRO A 59 7.55 -9.42 -0.43
C PRO A 59 7.43 -10.53 -1.47
N PRO A 60 8.05 -11.71 -1.25
CA PRO A 60 7.96 -12.80 -2.19
C PRO A 60 6.48 -13.06 -2.48
N ARG A 61 6.13 -13.21 -3.76
CA ARG A 61 4.73 -13.49 -4.14
C ARG A 61 4.29 -14.71 -3.36
N LEU A 62 3.26 -14.52 -2.52
CA LEU A 62 2.61 -15.64 -1.84
C LEU A 62 2.09 -16.61 -2.91
N PRO A 63 2.20 -17.93 -2.69
CA PRO A 63 1.64 -18.91 -3.61
C PRO A 63 0.12 -18.66 -3.77
N PRO A 64 -0.44 -18.93 -4.97
CA PRO A 64 -1.86 -18.78 -5.19
C PRO A 64 -2.65 -19.61 -4.17
N LYS A 65 -3.75 -19.04 -3.64
CA LYS A 65 -4.59 -19.72 -2.65
C LYS A 65 -5.08 -21.05 -3.22
N PRO A 66 -4.90 -22.19 -2.52
CA PRO A 66 -5.51 -23.45 -2.93
C PRO A 66 -7.02 -23.28 -2.97
N GLY A 67 -7.63 -23.65 -4.10
CA GLY A 67 -9.09 -23.52 -4.33
C GLY A 67 -9.52 -22.41 -5.30
N SER A 68 -8.60 -21.60 -5.85
CA SER A 68 -8.97 -20.64 -6.91
C SER A 68 -9.08 -21.25 -8.31
N LEU A 69 -8.88 -22.58 -8.44
CA LEU A 69 -9.04 -23.27 -9.71
C LEU A 69 -10.53 -23.26 -10.07
N LYS A 70 -10.88 -22.66 -11.20
CA LYS A 70 -12.24 -22.64 -11.75
C LYS A 70 -12.38 -23.83 -12.70
N PRO A 71 -12.98 -24.98 -12.29
CA PRO A 71 -12.95 -26.19 -13.10
C PRO A 71 -13.68 -26.03 -14.44
N GLY A 72 -14.74 -25.21 -14.47
CA GLY A 72 -15.51 -24.90 -15.67
C GLY A 72 -14.83 -23.97 -16.68
N ALA A 73 -13.68 -23.37 -16.33
CA ALA A 73 -12.91 -22.54 -17.27
C ALA A 73 -11.79 -23.33 -17.98
N LEU A 74 -11.67 -24.63 -17.69
CA LEU A 74 -10.65 -25.49 -18.29
C LEU A 74 -11.07 -25.90 -19.72
N PRO A 75 -10.12 -25.96 -20.68
CA PRO A 75 -10.41 -26.46 -22.02
C PRO A 75 -11.01 -27.87 -21.97
N GLY A 76 -12.17 -28.06 -22.60
CA GLY A 76 -12.88 -29.33 -22.60
C GLY A 76 -13.80 -29.58 -21.39
N ALA A 77 -13.95 -28.62 -20.48
CA ALA A 77 -14.92 -28.73 -19.39
C ALA A 77 -16.36 -28.69 -19.94
N VAL A 78 -17.10 -29.79 -19.73
CA VAL A 78 -18.53 -29.91 -20.08
C VAL A 78 -19.35 -30.24 -18.84
N ARG A 79 -20.60 -29.76 -18.79
CA ARG A 79 -21.51 -30.05 -17.67
C ARG A 79 -21.99 -31.49 -17.76
N GLY A 80 -21.51 -32.35 -16.87
CA GLY A 80 -22.02 -33.70 -16.68
C GLY A 80 -23.29 -33.74 -15.83
N GLU A 81 -24.08 -34.82 -15.96
CA GLU A 81 -25.17 -35.10 -15.03
C GLU A 81 -24.59 -35.44 -13.65
N PRO A 82 -25.17 -34.90 -12.56
CA PRO A 82 -24.72 -35.23 -11.22
C PRO A 82 -24.97 -36.73 -10.94
N PRO A 83 -24.06 -37.43 -10.23
CA PRO A 83 -24.28 -38.81 -9.86
C PRO A 83 -25.53 -38.93 -8.98
N SER A 84 -26.35 -39.96 -9.24
CA SER A 84 -27.59 -40.21 -8.49
C SER A 84 -27.33 -40.52 -7.00
N ARG A 85 -26.13 -41.01 -6.68
CA ARG A 85 -25.68 -41.31 -5.32
C ARG A 85 -24.17 -41.15 -5.23
N ILE A 86 -23.70 -40.54 -4.13
CA ILE A 86 -22.30 -40.51 -3.75
C ILE A 86 -22.16 -41.44 -2.55
N GLU A 87 -21.35 -42.48 -2.67
CA GLU A 87 -21.08 -43.36 -1.52
C GLU A 87 -20.25 -42.61 -0.46
N PRO A 88 -20.58 -42.74 0.83
CA PRO A 88 -19.79 -42.13 1.88
C PRO A 88 -18.39 -42.73 1.86
N GLN A 89 -17.39 -41.90 1.55
CA GLN A 89 -16.00 -42.33 1.68
C GLN A 89 -15.63 -42.35 3.17
N LEU A 90 -15.17 -43.49 3.64
CA LEU A 90 -14.61 -43.62 4.97
C LEU A 90 -13.36 -42.73 5.04
N ALA A 91 -13.40 -41.69 5.87
CA ALA A 91 -12.25 -40.86 6.13
C ALA A 91 -11.21 -41.66 6.92
N THR A 92 -10.35 -42.39 6.21
CA THR A 92 -9.20 -43.07 6.81
C THR A 92 -8.04 -42.10 6.93
N GLN A 93 -7.44 -42.02 8.12
CA GLN A 93 -6.30 -41.14 8.39
C GLN A 93 -5.09 -41.61 7.57
N VAL A 94 -4.50 -40.71 6.77
CA VAL A 94 -3.25 -40.98 6.03
C VAL A 94 -2.03 -40.50 6.84
N PRO A 95 -0.89 -41.22 6.81
CA PRO A 95 0.25 -40.92 7.68
C PRO A 95 0.98 -39.60 7.38
N LYS A 96 0.83 -39.05 6.17
CA LYS A 96 1.47 -37.78 5.77
C LYS A 96 0.51 -36.94 4.92
N PRO A 97 0.50 -35.61 5.12
CA PRO A 97 -0.24 -34.68 4.28
C PRO A 97 0.34 -34.61 2.87
#